data_AF-A0A518HWI1-F1
#
_entry.id   AF-A0A518HWI1-F1
#
_cell.length_a   1.000
_cell.length_b   1.000
_cell.length_c   1.000
_cell.angle_alpha   90.00
_cell.angle_beta   90.00
_cell.angle_gamma   90.00
#
_symmetry.space_group_name_H-M   'P 1'
#
loop_
_entity.id
_entity.type
_entity.pdbx_description
1 polymer ?
#
loop_
_entity_poly.entity_id
_entity_poly.type
_entity_poly.pdbx_seq_one_letter_code
_entity_poly.pdbx_strand_id
1 'polypeptide(L)'
;MPAFDVDSQSPGGSFEPQPTDNWSMPLGAIAGIRLYISYSVFVALAILAGLVATVQSRQGNGDLPLITLTAVAIWCFGWGLQLLVQLGLHAWTDAKSESITIGLLGVEAANPLYRRYPWSAVANLMAACFSLTALVIFGAACLAVHMLTRTAGYADGTLWLQELATPGLGLDAVENCYLTAAWLFWIQAACQAYPLPKNLGRGAIASAIALFAADAKDDLQLKLLRRLLQLISLITVVIAIATLIGDGDVNLPRWPVLLFLAVVLWVSTRKSDLRDWITSVHLAAADPIAAHFDVTELRAGDVADDSTAVTTRTPWISEMIDSVRMRQKRKRVRAAMRREHEEANDAARLDQVLQIVSQHGTQGLSHEDRALLQRVSQNLRRHRESQQGEE
;
A
#
# COMPACT_ATOMS: atom_id res chain seq x y z
N MET A 1 -34.97 -3.17 -3.93
CA MET A 1 -33.85 -3.42 -4.87
C MET A 1 -33.49 -2.08 -5.48
N PRO A 2 -32.34 -1.47 -5.14
CA PRO A 2 -31.93 -0.24 -5.79
C PRO A 2 -31.43 -0.57 -7.20
N ALA A 3 -31.86 0.22 -8.17
CA ALA A 3 -31.45 0.12 -9.56
C ALA A 3 -29.95 0.40 -9.67
N PHE A 4 -29.22 -0.51 -10.29
CA PHE A 4 -27.86 -0.23 -10.75
C PHE A 4 -27.99 0.73 -11.93
N ASP A 5 -27.43 1.92 -11.75
CA ASP A 5 -27.28 2.93 -12.78
C ASP A 5 -26.28 2.40 -13.83
N VAL A 6 -26.79 2.11 -15.03
CA VAL A 6 -26.01 1.58 -16.16
C VAL A 6 -25.27 2.71 -16.89
N ASP A 7 -25.46 3.96 -16.45
CA ASP A 7 -24.96 5.18 -17.10
C ASP A 7 -23.48 5.53 -16.80
N SER A 8 -22.71 4.67 -16.11
CA SER A 8 -21.29 4.95 -15.86
C SER A 8 -20.32 4.45 -16.95
N GLN A 9 -20.81 3.99 -18.11
CA GLN A 9 -19.98 3.59 -19.25
C GLN A 9 -19.50 4.81 -20.07
N SER A 10 -18.84 5.76 -19.44
CA SER A 10 -18.00 6.72 -20.17
C SER A 10 -16.66 6.04 -20.50
N PRO A 11 -16.28 5.87 -21.80
CA PRO A 11 -15.00 5.23 -22.19
C PRO A 11 -13.75 6.06 -21.82
N GLY A 12 -13.94 7.19 -21.13
CA GLY A 12 -12.88 8.04 -20.59
C GLY A 12 -13.19 8.51 -19.17
N GLY A 13 -14.13 7.87 -18.47
CA GLY A 13 -14.33 8.10 -17.05
C GLY A 13 -13.03 7.77 -16.36
N SER A 14 -12.34 8.79 -15.84
CA SER A 14 -11.16 8.58 -15.02
C SER A 14 -11.57 7.59 -13.94
N PHE A 15 -11.01 6.38 -14.00
CA PHE A 15 -10.91 5.49 -12.85
C PHE A 15 -10.08 6.25 -11.81
N GLU A 16 -10.69 7.26 -11.18
CA GLU A 16 -10.24 7.65 -9.87
C GLU A 16 -10.58 6.43 -9.03
N PRO A 17 -9.57 5.67 -8.56
CA PRO A 17 -9.84 4.60 -7.61
C PRO A 17 -10.69 5.24 -6.52
N GLN A 18 -11.92 4.73 -6.34
CA GLN A 18 -12.77 5.16 -5.22
C GLN A 18 -11.86 5.15 -4.00
N PRO A 19 -11.66 6.29 -3.32
CA PRO A 19 -10.64 6.44 -2.29
C PRO A 19 -10.87 5.34 -1.27
N THR A 20 -10.08 4.28 -1.36
CA THR A 20 -10.41 3.03 -0.67
C THR A 20 -10.31 3.29 0.82
N ASP A 21 -11.46 3.14 1.47
CA ASP A 21 -11.71 3.26 2.91
C ASP A 21 -11.50 4.64 3.54
N ASN A 22 -12.42 5.58 3.23
CA ASN A 22 -13.15 6.59 4.03
C ASN A 22 -12.54 7.25 5.27
N TRP A 23 -11.31 6.94 5.66
CA TRP A 23 -10.69 7.35 6.90
C TRP A 23 -9.32 8.02 6.67
N SER A 24 -9.17 8.72 5.55
CA SER A 24 -8.01 9.59 5.32
C SER A 24 -8.42 10.92 4.67
N MET A 25 -7.62 11.96 4.93
CA MET A 25 -7.78 13.30 4.36
C MET A 25 -6.68 13.54 3.31
N PRO A 26 -6.99 14.06 2.12
CA PRO A 26 -5.98 14.38 1.12
C PRO A 26 -5.13 15.57 1.59
N LEU A 27 -3.81 15.41 1.55
CA LEU A 27 -2.83 16.44 1.92
C LEU A 27 -2.30 17.20 0.69
N GLY A 28 -2.28 16.55 -0.47
CA GLY A 28 -1.79 17.12 -1.72
C GLY A 28 -1.19 16.06 -2.63
N ALA A 29 -0.34 16.46 -3.57
CA ALA A 29 0.42 15.53 -4.41
C ALA A 29 1.90 15.93 -4.50
N ILE A 30 2.80 14.96 -4.43
CA ILE A 30 4.25 15.14 -4.62
C ILE A 30 4.68 14.22 -5.75
N ALA A 31 5.32 14.79 -6.79
CA ALA A 31 5.76 14.04 -7.98
C ALA A 31 4.66 13.18 -8.64
N GLY A 32 3.41 13.66 -8.63
CA GLY A 32 2.25 12.93 -9.17
C GLY A 32 1.66 11.87 -8.24
N ILE A 33 2.24 11.66 -7.05
CA ILE A 33 1.74 10.73 -6.03
C ILE A 33 0.85 11.50 -5.05
N ARG A 34 -0.41 11.06 -4.89
CA ARG A 34 -1.37 11.68 -3.96
C ARG A 34 -1.02 11.29 -2.52
N LEU A 35 -0.83 12.28 -1.67
CA LEU A 35 -0.58 12.08 -0.25
C LEU A 35 -1.87 12.17 0.54
N TYR A 36 -2.07 11.21 1.43
CA TYR A 36 -3.19 11.17 2.35
C TYR A 36 -2.69 11.08 3.79
N ILE A 37 -3.45 11.61 4.73
CA ILE A 37 -3.20 11.45 6.16
C ILE A 37 -4.40 10.75 6.81
N SER A 38 -4.15 9.70 7.58
CA SER A 38 -5.21 8.92 8.23
C SER A 38 -5.90 9.74 9.33
N TYR A 39 -7.24 9.63 9.48
CA TYR A 39 -7.95 10.30 10.58
C TYR A 39 -7.52 9.80 11.96
N SER A 40 -6.92 8.61 12.06
CA SER A 40 -6.32 8.15 13.31
C SER A 40 -5.25 9.11 13.83
N VAL A 41 -4.56 9.83 12.95
CA VAL A 41 -3.58 10.86 13.33
C VAL A 41 -4.28 12.02 14.04
N PHE A 42 -5.37 12.55 13.47
CA PHE A 42 -6.12 13.64 14.08
C PHE A 42 -6.74 13.24 15.42
N VAL A 43 -7.29 12.02 15.50
CA VAL A 43 -7.83 11.49 16.76
C VAL A 43 -6.73 11.35 17.82
N ALA A 44 -5.56 10.83 17.47
CA ALA A 44 -4.44 10.71 18.39
C ALA A 44 -3.93 12.08 18.86
N LEU A 45 -3.80 13.05 17.95
CA LEU A 45 -3.40 14.42 18.30
C LEU A 45 -4.44 15.11 19.19
N ALA A 46 -5.75 14.89 18.96
CA ALA A 46 -6.81 15.44 19.81
C ALA A 46 -6.77 14.84 21.23
N ILE A 47 -6.59 13.52 21.34
CA ILE A 47 -6.42 12.84 22.64
C ILE A 47 -5.18 13.38 23.35
N LEU A 48 -4.05 13.48 22.65
CA LEU A 48 -2.80 14.01 23.20
C LEU A 48 -2.96 15.46 23.68
N ALA A 49 -3.58 16.33 22.87
CA ALA A 49 -3.84 17.72 23.23
C ALA A 49 -4.76 17.83 24.46
N GLY A 50 -5.81 17.00 24.54
CA GLY A 50 -6.69 16.93 25.71
C GLY A 50 -5.96 16.46 26.98
N LEU A 51 -5.08 15.45 26.85
CA LEU A 51 -4.25 14.98 27.97
C LEU A 51 -3.28 16.06 28.44
N VAL A 52 -2.59 16.74 27.53
CA VAL A 52 -1.69 17.86 27.88
C VAL A 52 -2.47 18.98 28.55
N ALA A 53 -3.61 19.38 27.98
CA ALA A 53 -4.44 20.47 28.53
C ALA A 53 -4.96 20.17 29.94
N THR A 54 -5.25 18.90 30.26
CA THR A 54 -5.72 18.49 31.59
C THR A 54 -4.60 18.32 32.61
N VAL A 55 -3.38 17.98 32.18
CA VAL A 55 -2.25 17.68 33.06
C VAL A 55 -1.33 18.89 33.26
N GLN A 56 -1.28 19.83 32.31
CA GLN A 56 -0.41 21.03 32.38
C GLN A 56 -0.70 21.92 33.60
N SER A 57 -1.94 21.91 34.12
CA SER A 57 -2.32 22.73 35.28
C SER A 57 -1.83 22.16 36.62
N ARG A 58 -1.19 20.98 36.64
CA ARG A 58 -0.60 20.40 37.86
C ARG A 58 0.77 21.03 38.13
N GLN A 59 1.11 21.21 39.40
CA GLN A 59 2.43 21.73 39.82
C GLN A 59 3.56 20.85 39.25
N GLY A 60 4.55 21.47 38.61
CA GLY A 60 5.70 20.78 38.00
C GLY A 60 5.53 20.42 36.51
N ASN A 61 4.36 20.63 35.90
CA ASN A 61 4.10 20.25 34.50
C ASN A 61 4.04 21.44 33.51
N GLY A 62 4.64 22.59 33.86
CA GLY A 62 4.64 23.78 33.02
C GLY A 62 5.28 23.56 31.65
N ASP A 63 6.28 22.69 31.58
CA ASP A 63 7.06 22.42 30.36
C ASP A 63 6.45 21.30 29.49
N LEU A 64 5.40 20.62 29.99
CA LEU A 64 4.76 19.49 29.30
C LEU A 64 4.29 19.84 27.87
N PRO A 65 3.69 21.01 27.59
CA PRO A 65 3.30 21.37 26.23
C PRO A 65 4.49 21.49 25.27
N LEU A 66 5.60 22.05 25.74
CA LEU A 66 6.81 22.22 24.93
C LEU A 66 7.44 20.86 24.63
N ILE A 67 7.60 20.01 25.65
CA ILE A 67 8.12 18.64 25.50
C ILE A 67 7.24 17.83 24.55
N THR A 68 5.92 17.94 24.68
CA THR A 68 4.98 17.24 23.80
C THR A 68 5.09 17.74 22.36
N LEU A 69 5.19 19.06 22.15
CA LEU A 69 5.39 19.64 20.83
C LEU A 69 6.69 19.15 20.18
N THR A 70 7.78 19.09 20.95
CA THR A 70 9.07 18.53 20.48
C THR A 70 8.94 17.06 20.12
N ALA A 71 8.30 16.24 20.95
CA ALA A 71 8.07 14.82 20.67
C ALA A 71 7.23 14.61 19.41
N VAL A 72 6.17 15.39 19.22
CA VAL A 72 5.33 15.36 18.00
C VAL A 72 6.15 15.78 16.77
N ALA A 73 6.96 16.84 16.88
CA ALA A 73 7.82 17.29 15.79
C ALA A 73 8.82 16.20 15.37
N ILE A 74 9.44 15.52 16.34
CA ILE A 74 10.35 14.40 16.06
C ILE A 74 9.59 13.22 15.42
N TRP A 75 8.41 12.89 15.92
CA TRP A 75 7.58 11.83 15.35
C TRP A 75 7.19 12.09 13.90
N CYS A 76 6.79 13.34 13.60
CA CYS A 76 6.52 13.82 12.24
C CYS A 76 7.78 13.78 11.35
N PHE A 77 8.96 14.09 11.89
CA PHE A 77 10.21 13.92 11.15
C PHE A 77 10.45 12.47 10.77
N GLY A 78 10.09 11.52 11.65
CA GLY A 78 10.12 10.09 11.35
C GLY A 78 9.18 9.70 10.20
N TRP A 79 8.00 10.33 10.10
CA TRP A 79 7.13 10.19 8.91
C TRP A 79 7.83 10.71 7.66
N GLY A 80 8.49 11.86 7.75
CA GLY A 80 9.26 12.45 6.67
C GLY A 80 10.36 11.53 6.15
N LEU A 81 11.13 10.91 7.06
CA LEU A 81 12.19 9.94 6.70
C LEU A 81 11.62 8.73 5.95
N GLN A 82 10.54 8.12 6.46
CA GLN A 82 9.90 6.98 5.80
C GLN A 82 9.32 7.37 4.44
N LEU A 83 8.68 8.55 4.35
CA LEU A 83 8.14 9.06 3.10
C LEU A 83 9.26 9.31 2.08
N LEU A 84 10.39 9.88 2.50
CA LEU A 84 11.54 10.12 1.62
C LEU A 84 12.09 8.80 1.06
N VAL A 85 12.21 7.77 1.89
CA VAL A 85 12.64 6.43 1.43
C VAL A 85 11.66 5.88 0.38
N GLN A 86 10.35 5.98 0.64
CA GLN A 86 9.32 5.50 -0.28
C GLN A 86 9.33 6.27 -1.61
N LEU A 87 9.45 7.59 -1.56
CA LEU A 87 9.58 8.44 -2.76
C LEU A 87 10.88 8.16 -3.52
N GLY A 88 11.99 7.92 -2.81
CA GLY A 88 13.26 7.53 -3.43
C GLY A 88 13.15 6.19 -4.17
N LEU A 89 12.49 5.20 -3.56
CA LEU A 89 12.21 3.92 -4.21
C LEU A 89 11.26 4.08 -5.40
N HIS A 90 10.25 4.95 -5.31
CA HIS A 90 9.40 5.30 -6.44
C HIS A 90 10.16 5.94 -7.60
N ALA A 91 11.20 6.73 -7.32
CA ALA A 91 12.02 7.35 -8.35
C ALA A 91 13.02 6.35 -8.98
N TRP A 92 13.48 5.37 -8.21
CA TRP A 92 14.48 4.38 -8.65
C TRP A 92 13.89 3.10 -9.24
N THR A 93 12.63 2.81 -8.97
CA THR A 93 11.93 1.62 -9.46
C THR A 93 10.73 2.02 -10.29
N ASP A 94 10.37 1.20 -11.29
CA ASP A 94 9.15 1.43 -12.09
C ASP A 94 7.84 1.19 -11.30
N ALA A 95 7.94 0.86 -10.02
CA ALA A 95 6.81 0.59 -9.15
C ALA A 95 6.16 1.91 -8.69
N LYS A 96 5.24 2.47 -9.47
CA LYS A 96 4.52 3.72 -9.13
C LYS A 96 3.26 3.45 -8.30
N SER A 97 3.16 4.08 -7.15
CA SER A 97 1.95 4.10 -6.33
C SER A 97 1.22 5.39 -6.63
N GLU A 98 -0.09 5.33 -6.84
CA GLU A 98 -0.90 6.52 -7.06
C GLU A 98 -1.12 7.30 -5.77
N SER A 99 -1.05 6.60 -4.63
CA SER A 99 -1.24 7.20 -3.32
C SER A 99 -0.31 6.64 -2.27
N ILE A 100 0.05 7.49 -1.32
CA ILE A 100 0.75 7.12 -0.08
C ILE A 100 -0.06 7.70 1.07
N THR A 101 -0.39 6.85 2.05
CA THR A 101 -1.10 7.28 3.26
C THR A 101 -0.13 7.34 4.43
N ILE A 102 -0.17 8.43 5.19
CA ILE A 102 0.57 8.59 6.45
C ILE A 102 -0.39 8.24 7.59
N GLY A 103 -0.09 7.15 8.27
CA GLY A 103 -0.79 6.67 9.45
C GLY A 103 -0.18 7.19 10.75
N LEU A 104 -0.76 6.77 11.87
CA LEU A 104 -0.27 7.14 13.21
C LEU A 104 1.20 6.73 13.44
N LEU A 105 1.54 5.51 13.02
CA LEU A 105 2.88 4.94 13.20
C LEU A 105 3.87 5.35 12.10
N GLY A 106 3.38 5.94 11.00
CA GLY A 106 4.18 6.31 9.83
C GLY A 106 3.53 5.89 8.53
N VAL A 107 4.34 5.68 7.49
CA VAL A 107 3.82 5.41 6.14
C VAL A 107 3.09 4.08 6.11
N GLU A 108 1.81 4.12 5.77
CA GLU A 108 0.96 2.97 5.57
C GLU A 108 1.08 2.51 4.11
N ALA A 109 1.33 1.23 3.94
CA ALA A 109 1.26 0.62 2.62
C ALA A 109 -0.22 0.51 2.22
N ALA A 110 -0.65 1.36 1.28
CA ALA A 110 -1.98 1.27 0.68
C ALA A 110 -2.24 -0.16 0.19
N ASN A 111 -3.48 -0.63 0.30
CA ASN A 111 -3.86 -2.00 -0.03
C ASN A 111 -3.32 -2.32 -1.45
N PRO A 112 -2.41 -3.30 -1.57
CA PRO A 112 -1.57 -3.43 -2.75
C PRO A 112 -2.35 -3.83 -4.00
N LEU A 113 -3.57 -4.37 -3.86
CA LEU A 113 -4.46 -4.67 -4.99
C LEU A 113 -4.98 -3.42 -5.72
N TYR A 114 -5.05 -2.27 -5.05
CA TYR A 114 -5.60 -1.04 -5.64
C TYR A 114 -4.52 -0.14 -6.23
N ARG A 115 -3.27 -0.62 -6.31
CA ARG A 115 -2.20 0.13 -6.97
C ARG A 115 -2.30 -0.10 -8.48
N ARG A 116 -2.28 0.99 -9.25
CA ARG A 116 -2.21 0.92 -10.72
C ARG A 116 -1.03 0.11 -11.23
N TYR A 117 0.09 0.16 -10.51
CA TYR A 117 1.24 -0.72 -10.71
C TYR A 117 1.52 -1.49 -9.42
N PRO A 118 1.20 -2.80 -9.38
CA PRO A 118 1.42 -3.59 -8.19
C PRO A 118 2.92 -3.71 -7.94
N TRP A 119 3.31 -3.52 -6.68
CA TRP A 119 4.71 -3.59 -6.29
C TRP A 119 5.16 -5.06 -6.24
N SER A 120 6.35 -5.33 -6.78
CA SER A 120 6.96 -6.64 -6.64
C SER A 120 7.25 -6.94 -5.15
N ALA A 121 7.32 -8.23 -4.81
CA ALA A 121 7.71 -8.65 -3.46
C ALA A 121 9.05 -8.03 -3.02
N VAL A 122 10.02 -7.98 -3.94
CA VAL A 122 11.33 -7.37 -3.69
C VAL A 122 11.20 -5.89 -3.37
N ALA A 123 10.41 -5.13 -4.15
CA ALA A 123 10.22 -3.69 -3.92
C ALA A 123 9.56 -3.41 -2.56
N ASN A 124 8.50 -4.16 -2.21
CA ASN A 124 7.84 -4.04 -0.91
C ASN A 124 8.80 -4.38 0.26
N LEU A 125 9.60 -5.44 0.11
CA LEU A 125 10.58 -5.81 1.13
C LEU A 125 11.68 -4.77 1.28
N MET A 126 12.21 -4.24 0.16
CA MET A 126 13.21 -3.17 0.17
C MET A 126 12.65 -1.91 0.85
N ALA A 127 11.42 -1.51 0.55
CA ALA A 127 10.81 -0.35 1.20
C ALA A 127 10.65 -0.51 2.70
N ALA A 128 10.20 -1.69 3.15
CA ALA A 128 10.13 -1.97 4.58
C ALA A 128 11.53 -1.94 5.22
N CYS A 129 12.50 -2.66 4.65
CA CYS A 129 13.86 -2.73 5.16
C CYS A 129 14.53 -1.35 5.21
N PHE A 130 14.48 -0.56 4.12
CA PHE A 130 15.11 0.75 4.08
C PHE A 130 14.41 1.76 4.98
N SER A 131 13.08 1.73 5.08
CA SER A 131 12.35 2.63 5.99
C SER A 131 12.70 2.33 7.46
N LEU A 132 12.74 1.05 7.85
CA LEU A 132 13.11 0.64 9.20
C LEU A 132 14.59 0.94 9.49
N THR A 133 15.48 0.65 8.54
CA THR A 133 16.91 0.93 8.67
C THR A 133 17.18 2.43 8.80
N ALA A 134 16.49 3.26 8.02
CA ALA A 134 16.62 4.71 8.10
C ALA A 134 16.26 5.23 9.50
N LEU A 135 15.13 4.78 10.08
CA LEU A 135 14.75 5.16 11.44
C LEU A 135 15.78 4.70 12.48
N VAL A 136 16.28 3.47 12.36
CA VAL A 136 17.28 2.94 13.30
C VAL A 136 18.60 3.72 13.22
N ILE A 137 19.08 4.01 12.00
CA ILE A 137 20.30 4.79 11.77
C ILE A 137 20.13 6.22 12.28
N PHE A 138 19.02 6.89 11.97
CA PHE A 138 18.76 8.23 12.48
C PHE A 138 18.64 8.26 14.01
N GLY A 139 17.98 7.25 14.61
CA GLY A 139 17.94 7.11 16.06
C GLY A 139 19.32 6.92 16.68
N ALA A 140 20.17 6.08 16.08
CA ALA A 140 21.55 5.90 16.51
C ALA A 140 22.39 7.17 16.35
N ALA A 141 22.18 7.93 15.27
CA ALA A 141 22.84 9.22 15.06
C ALA A 141 22.41 10.25 16.12
N CYS A 142 21.12 10.33 16.45
CA CYS A 142 20.64 11.19 17.53
C CYS A 142 21.24 10.77 18.89
N LEU A 143 21.31 9.47 19.18
CA LEU A 143 21.96 8.99 20.39
C LEU A 143 23.44 9.38 20.43
N ALA A 144 24.16 9.23 19.31
CA ALA A 144 25.55 9.62 19.21
C ALA A 144 25.75 11.13 19.45
N VAL A 145 24.89 11.98 18.88
CA VAL A 145 24.91 13.42 19.14
C VAL A 145 24.63 13.72 20.61
N HIS A 146 23.67 13.04 21.23
CA HIS A 146 23.41 13.19 22.66
C HIS A 146 24.66 12.88 23.50
N MET A 147 25.33 11.75 23.24
CA MET A 147 26.56 11.39 23.94
C MET A 147 27.67 12.42 23.71
N LEU A 148 27.85 12.90 22.48
CA LEU A 148 28.85 13.93 22.16
C LEU A 148 28.62 15.24 22.92
N THR A 149 27.37 15.59 23.21
CA THR A 149 27.05 16.79 24.00
C THR A 149 27.23 16.61 25.50
N ARG A 150 27.15 15.37 26.01
CA ARG A 150 27.20 15.07 27.45
C ARG A 150 28.59 14.69 27.96
N THR A 151 29.40 14.03 27.14
CA THR A 151 30.72 13.54 27.55
C THR A 151 31.82 14.20 26.72
N ALA A 152 32.84 14.74 27.38
CA ALA A 152 34.03 15.29 26.71
C ALA A 152 34.88 14.23 25.98
N GLY A 153 34.51 12.94 26.04
CA GLY A 153 35.18 11.82 25.38
C GLY A 153 34.21 10.82 24.78
N TYR A 154 34.49 10.40 23.54
CA TYR A 154 33.69 9.47 22.72
C TYR A 154 33.76 8.00 23.16
N ALA A 155 34.73 7.65 24.02
CA ALA A 155 35.23 6.28 24.12
C ALA A 155 34.70 5.47 25.31
N ASP A 156 33.85 6.03 26.19
CA ASP A 156 33.37 5.27 27.34
C ASP A 156 32.12 4.45 26.99
N GLY A 157 32.35 3.24 26.46
CA GLY A 157 31.28 2.31 26.11
C GLY A 157 30.42 1.86 27.29
N THR A 158 30.87 2.06 28.53
CA THR A 158 30.07 1.72 29.72
C THR A 158 28.91 2.70 29.93
N LEU A 159 29.13 3.99 29.65
CA LEU A 159 28.08 5.01 29.67
C LEU A 159 27.03 4.79 28.58
N TRP A 160 27.45 4.36 27.38
CA TRP A 160 26.54 3.99 26.30
C TRP A 160 25.63 2.83 26.72
N LEU A 161 26.20 1.78 27.30
CA LEU A 161 25.44 0.63 27.78
C LEU A 161 24.51 1.00 28.93
N GLN A 162 24.95 1.88 29.83
CA GLN A 162 24.12 2.35 30.93
C GLN A 162 22.88 3.10 30.43
N GLU A 163 23.06 4.04 29.51
CA GLU A 163 21.94 4.81 28.92
C GLU A 163 20.98 3.93 28.11
N LEU A 164 21.49 2.89 27.45
CA LEU A 164 20.65 1.87 26.79
C LEU A 164 19.94 0.95 27.79
N ALA A 165 20.56 0.66 28.93
CA ALA A 165 20.02 -0.23 29.97
C ALA A 165 18.97 0.45 30.84
N THR A 166 19.01 1.79 30.98
CA THR A 166 17.99 2.58 31.67
C THR A 166 17.19 3.39 30.66
N PRO A 167 16.20 2.78 29.97
CA PRO A 167 15.40 3.48 28.97
C PRO A 167 14.54 4.57 29.62
N GLY A 168 15.10 5.77 29.70
CA GLY A 168 14.38 7.01 29.93
C GLY A 168 14.06 7.62 28.58
N LEU A 169 12.79 7.98 28.34
CA LEU A 169 12.41 8.66 27.09
C LEU A 169 13.03 10.06 26.95
N GLY A 170 13.83 10.54 27.92
CA GLY A 170 14.46 11.87 27.89
C GLY A 170 13.46 13.03 27.97
N LEU A 171 12.22 12.75 28.38
CA LEU A 171 11.13 13.74 28.48
C LEU A 171 11.20 14.60 29.74
N ASP A 172 12.28 14.48 30.51
CA ASP A 172 12.52 15.21 31.76
C ASP A 172 13.10 16.61 31.51
N ALA A 173 13.85 16.80 30.41
CA ALA A 173 14.43 18.09 30.05
C ALA A 173 14.49 18.28 28.53
N VAL A 174 14.28 19.51 28.07
CA VAL A 174 14.42 19.87 26.65
C VAL A 174 15.84 19.62 26.13
N GLU A 175 16.84 19.68 27.01
CA GLU A 175 18.25 19.38 26.72
C GLU A 175 18.47 17.92 26.29
N ASN A 176 17.57 17.01 26.68
CA ASN A 176 17.60 15.59 26.28
C ASN A 176 16.83 15.34 24.97
N CYS A 177 16.62 16.36 24.13
CA CYS A 177 15.86 16.25 22.89
C CYS A 177 16.42 15.19 21.92
N TYR A 178 17.73 15.04 21.84
CA TYR A 178 18.38 14.03 21.01
C TYR A 178 18.20 12.60 21.54
N LEU A 179 18.23 12.41 22.86
CA LEU A 179 17.94 11.12 23.49
C LEU A 179 16.47 10.74 23.27
N THR A 180 15.57 11.71 23.48
CA THR A 180 14.14 11.57 23.16
C THR A 180 13.94 11.17 21.71
N ALA A 181 14.66 11.83 20.79
CA ALA A 181 14.55 11.53 19.38
C ALA A 181 15.01 10.13 19.02
N ALA A 182 16.13 9.67 19.59
CA ALA A 182 16.63 8.32 19.41
C ALA A 182 15.58 7.26 19.77
N TRP A 183 15.00 7.40 20.96
CA TRP A 183 13.95 6.48 21.43
C TRP A 183 12.68 6.55 20.57
N LEU A 184 12.22 7.74 20.20
CA LEU A 184 11.02 7.88 19.38
C LEU A 184 11.20 7.24 17.99
N PHE A 185 12.36 7.42 17.33
CA PHE A 185 12.62 6.74 16.05
C PHE A 185 12.66 5.22 16.20
N TRP A 186 13.24 4.69 17.27
CA TRP A 186 13.29 3.25 17.50
C TRP A 186 11.95 2.65 17.87
N ILE A 187 11.16 3.35 18.70
CA ILE A 187 9.77 2.97 19.00
C ILE A 187 8.96 2.95 17.71
N GLN A 188 9.09 4.00 16.89
CA GLN A 188 8.42 4.07 15.60
C GLN A 188 8.84 2.93 14.66
N ALA A 189 10.14 2.60 14.60
CA ALA A 189 10.64 1.47 13.83
C ALA A 189 10.07 0.14 14.35
N ALA A 190 10.06 -0.07 15.67
CA ALA A 190 9.49 -1.26 16.29
C ALA A 190 7.98 -1.40 16.00
N CYS A 191 7.24 -0.31 16.11
CA CYS A 191 5.82 -0.26 15.77
C CYS A 191 5.55 -0.55 14.30
N GLN A 192 6.38 -0.03 13.38
CA GLN A 192 6.27 -0.31 11.94
C GLN A 192 6.68 -1.73 11.56
N ALA A 193 7.66 -2.30 12.27
CA ALA A 193 8.07 -3.68 12.10
C ALA A 193 7.02 -4.67 12.62
N TYR A 194 6.20 -4.27 13.59
CA TYR A 194 5.12 -5.10 14.11
C TYR A 194 4.02 -5.30 13.04
N PRO A 195 3.64 -6.55 12.71
CA PRO A 195 2.90 -6.86 11.48
C PRO A 195 1.37 -6.65 11.58
N LEU A 196 0.97 -5.48 12.07
CA LEU A 196 -0.42 -5.03 12.08
C LEU A 196 -0.93 -4.73 10.66
N PRO A 197 -2.26 -4.64 10.46
CA PRO A 197 -2.82 -4.16 9.20
C PRO A 197 -2.19 -2.83 8.77
N LYS A 198 -1.92 -2.68 7.47
CA LYS A 198 -1.37 -1.47 6.83
C LYS A 198 0.08 -1.08 7.22
N ASN A 199 0.66 -1.70 8.26
CA ASN A 199 2.06 -1.50 8.64
C ASN A 199 3.03 -2.17 7.66
N LEU A 200 4.24 -1.61 7.56
CA LEU A 200 5.30 -2.12 6.70
C LEU A 200 5.72 -3.55 7.05
N GLY A 201 5.75 -3.91 8.34
CA GLY A 201 6.11 -5.24 8.81
C GLY A 201 5.22 -6.35 8.24
N ARG A 202 3.92 -6.10 8.06
CA ARG A 202 3.01 -7.07 7.44
C ARG A 202 3.34 -7.28 5.97
N GLY A 203 3.55 -6.19 5.23
CA GLY A 203 3.94 -6.24 3.82
C GLY A 203 5.30 -6.93 3.63
N ALA A 204 6.25 -6.68 4.53
CA ALA A 204 7.56 -7.32 4.54
C ALA A 204 7.46 -8.84 4.72
N ILE A 205 6.68 -9.31 5.70
CA ILE A 205 6.48 -10.75 5.93
C ILE A 205 5.77 -11.40 4.75
N ALA A 206 4.70 -10.80 4.23
CA ALA A 206 3.99 -11.32 3.08
C ALA A 206 4.90 -11.43 1.84
N SER A 207 5.72 -10.40 1.61
CA SER A 207 6.70 -10.37 0.52
C SER A 207 7.82 -11.39 0.71
N ALA A 208 8.32 -11.55 1.94
CA ALA A 208 9.33 -12.58 2.25
C ALA A 208 8.79 -13.99 1.99
N ILE A 209 7.54 -14.27 2.40
CA ILE A 209 6.90 -15.57 2.12
C ILE A 209 6.78 -15.79 0.61
N ALA A 210 6.33 -14.80 -0.15
CA ALA A 210 6.21 -14.91 -1.59
C ALA A 210 7.58 -15.14 -2.28
N LEU A 211 8.66 -14.55 -1.76
CA LEU A 211 10.02 -14.74 -2.28
C LEU A 211 10.61 -16.12 -1.93
N PHE A 212 10.46 -16.57 -0.68
CA PHE A 212 11.04 -17.83 -0.21
C PHE A 212 10.18 -19.06 -0.54
N ALA A 213 8.89 -18.87 -0.80
CA ALA A 213 7.94 -19.92 -1.14
C ALA A 213 7.31 -19.67 -2.52
N ALA A 214 8.08 -19.17 -3.48
CA ALA A 214 7.61 -18.80 -4.81
C ALA A 214 6.91 -19.96 -5.57
N ASP A 215 7.37 -21.20 -5.37
CA ASP A 215 6.79 -22.39 -6.01
C ASP A 215 5.56 -22.94 -5.27
N ALA A 216 5.25 -22.43 -4.07
CA ALA A 216 4.12 -22.90 -3.28
C ALA A 216 2.82 -22.25 -3.73
N LYS A 217 1.74 -23.05 -3.77
CA LYS A 217 0.38 -22.58 -4.05
C LYS A 217 -0.02 -21.44 -3.12
N ASP A 218 -0.81 -20.49 -3.63
CA ASP A 218 -1.31 -19.32 -2.90
C ASP A 218 -1.96 -19.68 -1.55
N ASP A 219 -2.73 -20.77 -1.51
CA ASP A 219 -3.34 -21.28 -0.28
C ASP A 219 -2.32 -21.66 0.79
N LEU A 220 -1.18 -22.21 0.39
CA LEU A 220 -0.10 -22.57 1.30
C LEU A 220 0.60 -21.31 1.81
N GLN A 221 0.90 -20.36 0.92
CA GLN A 221 1.49 -19.08 1.32
C GLN A 221 0.58 -18.31 2.29
N LEU A 222 -0.73 -18.31 2.05
CA LEU A 222 -1.72 -17.69 2.94
C LEU A 222 -1.81 -18.39 4.28
N LYS A 223 -1.80 -19.73 4.30
CA LYS A 223 -1.74 -20.52 5.54
C LYS A 223 -0.46 -20.23 6.31
N LEU A 224 0.69 -20.12 5.62
CA LEU A 224 1.98 -19.82 6.25
C LEU A 224 1.98 -18.41 6.86
N LEU A 225 1.50 -17.40 6.11
CA LEU A 225 1.39 -16.03 6.57
C LEU A 225 0.50 -15.94 7.82
N ARG A 226 -0.68 -16.56 7.80
CA ARG A 226 -1.58 -16.62 8.97
C ARG A 226 -0.92 -17.27 10.17
N ARG A 227 -0.25 -18.42 9.99
CA ARG A 227 0.44 -19.13 11.07
C ARG A 227 1.58 -18.32 11.67
N LEU A 228 2.36 -17.63 10.83
CA LEU A 228 3.45 -16.79 11.31
C LEU A 228 2.92 -15.59 12.11
N LEU A 229 1.86 -14.92 11.66
CA LEU A 229 1.23 -13.84 12.42
C LEU A 229 0.62 -14.33 13.74
N GLN A 230 0.01 -15.52 13.75
CA GLN A 230 -0.47 -16.17 14.98
C GLN A 230 0.67 -16.50 15.95
N LEU A 231 1.80 -16.99 15.43
CA LEU A 231 2.99 -17.27 16.23
C LEU A 231 3.56 -15.98 16.86
N ILE A 232 3.68 -14.89 16.07
CA ILE A 232 4.14 -13.60 16.58
C ILE A 232 3.18 -13.06 17.66
N SER A 233 1.87 -13.21 17.45
CA SER A 233 0.86 -12.86 18.46
C SER A 233 1.04 -13.66 19.75
N LEU A 234 1.22 -14.99 19.67
CA LEU A 234 1.46 -15.84 20.83
C LEU A 234 2.76 -15.49 21.57
N ILE A 235 3.85 -15.23 20.84
CA ILE A 235 5.10 -14.74 21.42
C ILE A 235 4.86 -13.42 22.15
N THR A 236 4.09 -12.50 21.57
CA THR A 236 3.73 -11.22 22.21
C THR A 236 2.95 -11.44 23.52
N VAL A 237 2.04 -12.43 23.57
CA VAL A 237 1.35 -12.81 24.82
C VAL A 237 2.33 -13.34 25.86
N VAL A 238 3.27 -14.20 25.48
CA VAL A 238 4.28 -14.72 26.41
C VAL A 238 5.13 -13.58 26.98
N ILE A 239 5.53 -12.62 26.14
CA ILE A 239 6.23 -11.40 26.58
C ILE A 239 5.35 -10.58 27.52
N ALA A 240 4.06 -10.42 27.23
CA ALA A 240 3.11 -9.72 28.11
C ALA A 240 2.95 -10.39 29.49
N ILE A 241 2.95 -11.73 29.54
CA ILE A 241 2.90 -12.47 30.81
C ILE A 241 4.23 -12.32 31.57
N ALA A 242 5.36 -12.38 30.87
CA ALA A 242 6.66 -12.17 31.48
C ALA A 242 6.79 -10.75 32.06
N THR A 243 6.28 -9.72 31.38
CA THR A 243 6.26 -8.34 31.90
C THR A 243 5.29 -8.19 33.07
N LEU A 244 4.15 -8.88 33.07
CA LEU A 244 3.25 -8.92 34.23
C LEU A 244 3.95 -9.47 35.49
N ILE A 245 4.80 -10.50 35.35
CA ILE A 245 5.54 -11.08 36.48
C ILE A 245 6.67 -10.15 36.94
N GLY A 246 7.30 -9.43 36.01
CA GLY A 246 8.40 -8.50 36.31
C GLY A 246 7.97 -7.11 36.80
N ASP A 247 6.78 -6.63 36.42
CA ASP A 247 6.27 -5.31 36.78
C ASP A 247 5.68 -5.35 38.22
N GLY A 248 6.55 -5.33 39.24
CA GLY A 248 6.12 -5.31 40.65
C GLY A 248 5.49 -3.98 41.10
N ASP A 249 6.10 -2.84 40.75
CA ASP A 249 5.74 -1.49 41.28
C ASP A 249 5.75 -0.36 40.22
N VAL A 250 5.58 -0.68 38.94
CA VAL A 250 5.58 0.35 37.88
C VAL A 250 4.25 1.12 37.89
N ASN A 251 4.29 2.46 37.95
CA ASN A 251 3.12 3.35 37.95
C ASN A 251 2.13 3.13 36.78
N LEU A 252 2.60 2.56 35.68
CA LEU A 252 1.77 2.16 34.55
C LEU A 252 2.16 0.74 34.12
N PRO A 253 1.29 -0.27 34.34
CA PRO A 253 1.59 -1.64 33.90
C PRO A 253 1.69 -1.68 32.37
N ARG A 254 2.77 -2.29 31.85
CA ARG A 254 3.04 -2.33 30.39
C ARG A 254 2.34 -3.50 29.71
N TRP A 255 2.08 -4.56 30.46
CA TRP A 255 1.46 -5.80 29.98
C TRP A 255 0.09 -5.62 29.30
N PRO A 256 -0.81 -4.69 29.70
CA PRO A 256 -2.12 -4.55 29.06
C PRO A 256 -1.99 -4.08 27.60
N VAL A 257 -1.02 -3.19 27.32
CA VAL A 257 -0.76 -2.70 25.97
C VAL A 257 -0.24 -3.82 25.08
N LEU A 258 0.69 -4.64 25.60
CA LEU A 258 1.22 -5.79 24.87
C LEU A 258 0.14 -6.84 24.61
N LEU A 259 -0.72 -7.12 25.59
CA LEU A 259 -1.83 -8.04 25.44
C LEU A 259 -2.86 -7.53 24.42
N PHE A 260 -3.18 -6.23 24.46
CA PHE A 260 -4.04 -5.60 23.46
C PHE A 260 -3.45 -5.72 22.06
N LEU A 261 -2.17 -5.40 21.88
CA LEU A 261 -1.47 -5.55 20.59
C LEU A 261 -1.50 -7.00 20.09
N ALA A 262 -1.27 -7.97 20.98
CA ALA A 262 -1.33 -9.38 20.65
C ALA A 262 -2.74 -9.81 20.18
N VAL A 263 -3.79 -9.34 20.86
CA VAL A 263 -5.19 -9.61 20.49
C VAL A 263 -5.54 -8.95 19.15
N VAL A 264 -5.16 -7.68 18.95
CA VAL A 264 -5.39 -6.97 17.68
C VAL A 264 -4.68 -7.70 16.54
N LEU A 265 -3.43 -8.13 16.74
CA LEU A 265 -2.70 -8.92 15.76
C LEU A 265 -3.42 -10.24 15.48
N TRP A 266 -3.87 -10.96 16.52
CA TRP A 266 -4.61 -12.21 16.36
C TRP A 266 -5.89 -12.03 15.54
N VAL A 267 -6.73 -11.05 15.89
CA VAL A 267 -7.98 -10.74 15.17
C VAL A 267 -7.69 -10.36 13.72
N SER A 268 -6.63 -9.60 13.50
CA SER A 268 -6.24 -9.16 12.16
C SER A 268 -5.76 -10.29 11.23
N THR A 269 -5.47 -11.49 11.75
CA THR A 269 -5.12 -12.67 10.94
C THR A 269 -6.30 -13.26 10.19
N ARG A 270 -7.54 -12.94 10.61
CA ARG A 270 -8.77 -13.45 10.00
C ARG A 270 -9.26 -12.61 8.82
N LYS A 271 -8.70 -11.41 8.64
CA LYS A 271 -9.13 -10.48 7.58
C LYS A 271 -8.76 -10.99 6.19
N SER A 272 -9.61 -10.67 5.21
CA SER A 272 -9.37 -10.92 3.79
C SER A 272 -8.14 -10.18 3.27
N ASP A 273 -7.73 -9.09 3.93
CA ASP A 273 -6.54 -8.28 3.59
C ASP A 273 -5.27 -9.12 3.36
N LEU A 274 -5.10 -10.26 4.06
CA LEU A 274 -3.94 -11.13 3.85
C LEU A 274 -3.93 -11.81 2.49
N ARG A 275 -5.12 -12.19 2.00
CA ARG A 275 -5.29 -12.76 0.66
C ARG A 275 -4.93 -11.69 -0.37
N ASP A 276 -5.44 -10.47 -0.18
CA ASP A 276 -5.17 -9.33 -1.05
C ASP A 276 -3.67 -9.07 -1.22
N TRP A 277 -2.91 -9.09 -0.11
CA TRP A 277 -1.45 -8.96 -0.14
C TRP A 277 -0.79 -10.03 -1.00
N ILE A 278 -1.13 -11.30 -0.81
CA ILE A 278 -0.52 -12.40 -1.57
C ILE A 278 -0.91 -12.30 -3.05
N THR A 279 -2.18 -12.05 -3.35
CA THR A 279 -2.65 -11.91 -4.74
C THR A 279 -1.96 -10.74 -5.44
N SER A 280 -1.78 -9.60 -4.76
CA SER A 280 -1.11 -8.43 -5.36
C SER A 280 0.33 -8.71 -5.77
N VAL A 281 1.04 -9.52 -4.98
CA VAL A 281 2.44 -9.90 -5.25
C VAL A 281 2.51 -10.85 -6.45
N HIS A 282 1.58 -11.80 -6.56
CA HIS A 282 1.51 -12.69 -7.72
C HIS A 282 1.12 -11.94 -8.99
N LEU A 283 0.18 -10.99 -8.92
CA LEU A 283 -0.14 -10.12 -10.05
C LEU A 283 1.08 -9.30 -10.50
N ALA A 284 1.87 -8.79 -9.55
CA ALA A 284 3.12 -8.09 -9.87
C ALA A 284 4.16 -9.00 -10.55
N ALA A 285 4.17 -10.29 -10.22
CA ALA A 285 5.11 -11.26 -10.80
C ALA A 285 4.66 -11.79 -12.18
N ALA A 286 3.36 -11.83 -12.47
CA ALA A 286 2.82 -12.53 -13.63
C ALA A 286 3.01 -11.80 -14.98
N ASP A 287 2.93 -10.46 -15.02
CA ASP A 287 3.44 -9.59 -16.10
C ASP A 287 2.97 -8.15 -15.80
N PRO A 288 3.86 -7.13 -15.74
CA PRO A 288 3.45 -5.75 -15.46
C PRO A 288 2.52 -5.14 -16.54
N ILE A 289 2.53 -5.70 -17.77
CA ILE A 289 1.70 -5.22 -18.88
C ILE A 289 0.30 -5.89 -18.88
N ALA A 290 0.20 -7.15 -18.44
CA ALA A 290 -1.07 -7.89 -18.38
C ALA A 290 -1.92 -7.56 -17.13
N ALA A 291 -1.27 -7.09 -16.05
CA ALA A 291 -1.93 -6.74 -14.79
C ALA A 291 -2.96 -5.60 -14.89
N HIS A 292 -2.94 -4.82 -15.99
CA HIS A 292 -3.84 -3.67 -16.17
C HIS A 292 -5.31 -4.05 -16.44
N PHE A 293 -5.60 -5.32 -16.77
CA PHE A 293 -6.93 -5.72 -17.26
C PHE A 293 -7.65 -6.83 -16.47
N ASP A 294 -7.02 -7.51 -15.49
CA ASP A 294 -7.56 -8.75 -14.91
C ASP A 294 -8.13 -8.61 -13.46
N VAL A 295 -7.94 -7.46 -12.79
CA VAL A 295 -8.36 -7.27 -11.38
C VAL A 295 -9.89 -7.13 -11.23
N THR A 296 -10.57 -6.64 -12.26
CA THR A 296 -12.03 -6.41 -12.27
C THR A 296 -12.84 -7.70 -12.48
N GLU A 297 -12.34 -8.69 -13.23
CA GLU A 297 -13.06 -9.96 -13.42
C GLU A 297 -12.97 -10.88 -12.20
N LEU A 298 -11.85 -10.86 -11.46
CA LEU A 298 -11.65 -11.70 -10.27
C LEU A 298 -12.63 -11.38 -9.14
N ARG A 299 -13.06 -10.12 -8.99
CA ARG A 299 -14.04 -9.73 -7.95
C ARG A 299 -15.49 -9.84 -8.41
N ALA A 300 -15.77 -9.72 -9.71
CA ALA A 300 -17.11 -9.97 -10.26
C ALA A 300 -17.52 -11.45 -10.13
N GLY A 301 -16.55 -12.37 -10.08
CA GLY A 301 -16.79 -13.78 -9.77
C GLY A 301 -17.17 -14.03 -8.30
N ASP A 302 -16.50 -13.37 -7.35
CA ASP A 302 -16.71 -13.59 -5.90
C ASP A 302 -18.01 -12.93 -5.36
N VAL A 303 -18.54 -11.90 -6.01
CA VAL A 303 -19.80 -11.23 -5.59
C VAL A 303 -21.05 -11.97 -6.09
N ALA A 304 -20.92 -12.83 -7.10
CA ALA A 304 -22.05 -13.60 -7.64
C ALA A 304 -22.35 -14.90 -6.88
N ASP A 305 -21.48 -15.33 -5.96
CA ASP A 305 -21.54 -16.68 -5.37
C ASP A 305 -22.10 -16.74 -3.93
N ASP A 306 -22.69 -15.64 -3.43
CA ASP A 306 -23.30 -15.60 -2.09
C ASP A 306 -24.84 -15.79 -2.11
N SER A 307 -25.37 -16.44 -3.15
CA SER A 307 -26.77 -16.87 -3.18
C SER A 307 -26.93 -18.36 -3.50
N THR A 308 -26.98 -19.15 -2.42
CA THR A 308 -27.78 -20.39 -2.30
C THR A 308 -27.71 -21.41 -3.46
N ALA A 309 -26.78 -22.37 -3.39
CA ALA A 309 -27.07 -23.80 -3.60
C ALA A 309 -25.80 -24.65 -3.44
N VAL A 310 -25.75 -25.43 -2.36
CA VAL A 310 -24.77 -26.50 -2.19
C VAL A 310 -25.02 -27.56 -3.26
N THR A 311 -24.22 -27.55 -4.33
CA THR A 311 -24.04 -28.72 -5.19
C THR A 311 -22.55 -29.07 -5.21
N THR A 312 -22.23 -30.20 -4.57
CA THR A 312 -20.93 -30.85 -4.62
C THR A 312 -20.60 -31.23 -6.07
N ARG A 313 -19.93 -30.32 -6.79
CA ARG A 313 -19.35 -30.59 -8.11
C ARG A 313 -17.87 -30.89 -7.99
N THR A 314 -17.45 -31.95 -8.68
CA THR A 314 -16.10 -32.52 -8.68
C THR A 314 -15.05 -31.51 -9.19
N PRO A 315 -13.95 -31.28 -8.44
CA PRO A 315 -13.03 -30.14 -8.62
C PRO A 315 -12.18 -30.16 -9.91
N TRP A 316 -11.99 -31.32 -10.53
CA TRP A 316 -11.11 -31.44 -11.69
C TRP A 316 -11.75 -31.02 -13.02
N ILE A 317 -13.08 -31.09 -13.12
CA ILE A 317 -13.81 -30.74 -14.35
C ILE A 317 -13.98 -29.22 -14.47
N SER A 318 -14.15 -28.52 -13.34
CA SER A 318 -14.21 -27.04 -13.31
C SER A 318 -12.88 -26.41 -13.70
N GLU A 319 -11.74 -26.90 -13.19
CA GLU A 319 -10.41 -26.40 -13.58
C GLU A 319 -10.14 -26.56 -15.09
N MET A 320 -10.60 -27.66 -15.69
CA MET A 320 -10.45 -27.88 -17.13
C MET A 320 -11.37 -26.97 -17.96
N ILE A 321 -12.61 -26.74 -17.51
CA ILE A 321 -13.53 -25.81 -18.17
C ILE A 321 -13.02 -24.37 -18.06
N ASP A 322 -12.50 -23.97 -16.90
CA ASP A 322 -11.96 -22.63 -16.67
C ASP A 322 -10.68 -22.39 -17.47
N SER A 323 -9.81 -23.39 -17.62
CA SER A 323 -8.63 -23.28 -18.48
C SER A 323 -8.99 -23.11 -19.97
N VAL A 324 -10.03 -23.79 -20.46
CA VAL A 324 -10.53 -23.64 -21.83
C VAL A 324 -11.20 -22.28 -22.01
N ARG A 325 -11.96 -21.81 -21.02
CA ARG A 325 -12.63 -20.50 -21.04
C ARG A 325 -11.61 -19.37 -21.04
N MET A 326 -10.56 -19.47 -20.22
CA MET A 326 -9.44 -18.52 -20.20
C MET A 326 -8.66 -18.50 -21.53
N ARG A 327 -8.47 -19.66 -22.16
CA ARG A 327 -7.81 -19.74 -23.48
C ARG A 327 -8.65 -19.11 -24.59
N GLN A 328 -9.97 -19.25 -24.53
CA GLN A 328 -10.90 -18.59 -25.45
C GLN A 328 -10.96 -17.06 -25.21
N LYS A 329 -10.99 -16.62 -23.95
CA LYS A 329 -10.90 -15.19 -23.59
C LYS A 329 -9.60 -14.55 -24.10
N ARG A 330 -8.44 -15.20 -23.87
CA ARG A 330 -7.15 -14.75 -24.40
C ARG A 330 -7.12 -14.64 -25.92
N LYS A 331 -7.79 -15.54 -26.64
CA LYS A 331 -7.93 -15.46 -28.11
C LYS A 331 -8.79 -14.27 -28.55
N ARG A 332 -9.88 -13.98 -27.84
CA ARG A 332 -10.76 -12.83 -28.12
C ARG A 332 -10.06 -11.51 -27.86
N VAL A 333 -9.33 -11.39 -26.76
CA VAL A 333 -8.56 -10.19 -26.41
C VAL A 333 -7.46 -9.92 -27.43
N ARG A 334 -6.69 -10.95 -27.85
CA ARG A 334 -5.69 -10.79 -28.92
C ARG A 334 -6.31 -10.41 -30.26
N ALA A 335 -7.52 -10.86 -30.55
CA ALA A 335 -8.24 -10.46 -31.75
C ALA A 335 -8.73 -9.01 -31.68
N ALA A 336 -9.20 -8.55 -30.51
CA ALA A 336 -9.60 -7.17 -30.29
C ALA A 336 -8.40 -6.21 -30.38
N MET A 337 -7.29 -6.54 -29.72
CA MET A 337 -6.07 -5.70 -29.74
C MET A 337 -5.47 -5.59 -31.15
N ARG A 338 -5.53 -6.66 -31.96
CA ARG A 338 -5.10 -6.61 -33.36
C ARG A 338 -6.02 -5.71 -34.20
N ARG A 339 -7.33 -5.74 -33.95
CA ARG A 339 -8.27 -4.83 -34.60
C ARG A 339 -8.02 -3.38 -34.22
N GLU A 340 -7.78 -3.08 -32.94
CA GLU A 340 -7.45 -1.70 -32.51
C GLU A 340 -6.14 -1.20 -33.13
N HIS A 341 -5.11 -2.06 -33.24
CA HIS A 341 -3.86 -1.69 -33.92
C HIS A 341 -4.05 -1.48 -35.43
N GLU A 342 -4.85 -2.32 -36.09
CA GLU A 342 -5.19 -2.17 -37.50
C GLU A 342 -6.01 -0.89 -37.73
N GLU A 343 -6.98 -0.59 -36.87
CA GLU A 343 -7.81 0.62 -36.94
C GLU A 343 -7.00 1.90 -36.67
N ALA A 344 -6.07 1.88 -35.71
CA ALA A 344 -5.18 3.01 -35.45
C ALA A 344 -4.22 3.26 -36.62
N ASN A 345 -3.70 2.20 -37.23
CA ASN A 345 -2.82 2.31 -38.39
C ASN A 345 -3.60 2.79 -39.64
N ASP A 346 -4.83 2.29 -39.83
CA ASP A 346 -5.73 2.74 -40.90
C ASP A 346 -6.13 4.21 -40.72
N ALA A 347 -6.36 4.68 -39.48
CA ALA A 347 -6.65 6.08 -39.19
C ALA A 347 -5.45 6.99 -39.49
N ALA A 348 -4.24 6.59 -39.09
CA ALA A 348 -3.02 7.34 -39.42
C ALA A 348 -2.75 7.41 -40.93
N ARG A 349 -3.09 6.34 -41.67
CA ARG A 349 -2.98 6.29 -43.14
C ARG A 349 -4.08 7.10 -43.82
N LEU A 350 -5.28 7.17 -43.25
CA LEU A 350 -6.41 7.94 -43.76
C LEU A 350 -6.07 9.43 -43.89
N ASP A 351 -5.39 10.02 -42.91
CA ASP A 351 -5.00 11.44 -42.95
C ASP A 351 -4.05 11.73 -44.12
N GLN A 352 -3.08 10.84 -44.36
CA GLN A 352 -2.16 10.95 -45.51
C GLN A 352 -2.92 10.82 -46.84
N VAL A 353 -3.87 9.89 -46.92
CA VAL A 353 -4.71 9.67 -48.10
C VAL A 353 -5.62 10.87 -48.37
N LEU A 354 -6.26 11.44 -47.34
CA LEU A 354 -7.09 12.65 -47.45
C LEU A 354 -6.26 13.85 -47.91
N GLN A 355 -5.02 13.99 -47.44
CA GLN A 355 -4.11 15.03 -47.90
C GLN A 355 -3.77 14.88 -49.38
N ILE A 356 -3.47 13.66 -49.86
CA ILE A 356 -3.21 13.37 -51.28
C ILE A 356 -4.44 13.67 -52.14
N VAL A 357 -5.64 13.27 -51.70
CA VAL A 357 -6.91 13.55 -52.40
C VAL A 357 -7.17 15.05 -52.51
N SER A 358 -6.89 15.81 -51.44
CA SER A 358 -7.06 17.26 -51.45
C SER A 358 -6.15 17.98 -52.44
N GLN A 359 -4.94 17.46 -52.67
CA GLN A 359 -3.93 18.08 -53.53
C GLN A 359 -4.00 17.65 -55.00
N HIS A 360 -4.28 16.37 -55.26
CA HIS A 360 -4.17 15.78 -56.61
C HIS A 360 -5.50 15.20 -57.14
N GLY A 361 -6.58 15.33 -56.36
CA GLY A 361 -7.86 14.71 -56.68
C GLY A 361 -7.82 13.18 -56.60
N THR A 362 -8.96 12.53 -56.89
CA THR A 362 -9.13 11.07 -56.78
C THR A 362 -8.30 10.26 -57.79
N GLN A 363 -7.70 10.94 -58.77
CA GLN A 363 -6.87 10.33 -59.80
C GLN A 363 -5.46 9.96 -59.29
N GLY A 364 -4.97 10.62 -58.23
CA GLY A 364 -3.67 10.33 -57.61
C GLY A 364 -3.65 9.18 -56.61
N LEU A 365 -4.80 8.57 -56.30
CA LEU A 365 -4.91 7.49 -55.32
C LEU A 365 -4.45 6.15 -55.87
N SER A 366 -3.63 5.44 -55.10
CA SER A 366 -3.31 4.04 -55.38
C SER A 366 -4.57 3.16 -55.23
N HIS A 367 -4.54 1.97 -55.82
CA HIS A 367 -5.65 1.01 -55.71
C HIS A 367 -5.88 0.57 -54.25
N GLU A 368 -4.83 0.52 -53.44
CA GLU A 368 -4.92 0.21 -52.00
C GLU A 368 -5.63 1.32 -51.22
N ASP A 369 -5.33 2.58 -51.52
CA ASP A 369 -5.94 3.74 -50.81
C ASP A 369 -7.43 3.88 -51.14
N ARG A 370 -7.83 3.57 -52.37
CA ARG A 370 -9.26 3.52 -52.75
C ARG A 370 -10.01 2.43 -52.00
N ALA A 371 -9.39 1.25 -51.81
CA ALA A 371 -9.97 0.16 -51.05
C ALA A 371 -10.09 0.51 -49.56
N LEU A 372 -9.10 1.23 -49.00
CA LEU A 372 -9.13 1.73 -47.63
C LEU A 372 -10.27 2.73 -47.42
N LEU A 373 -10.43 3.72 -48.32
CA LEU A 373 -11.53 4.69 -48.27
C LEU A 373 -12.91 4.02 -48.36
N GLN A 374 -13.06 3.00 -49.22
CA GLN A 374 -14.31 2.24 -49.31
C GLN A 374 -14.61 1.52 -47.99
N ARG A 375 -13.60 0.88 -47.37
CA ARG A 375 -13.75 0.17 -46.09
C ARG A 375 -14.11 1.12 -44.94
N VAL A 376 -13.48 2.28 -44.86
CA VAL A 376 -13.80 3.32 -43.87
C VAL A 376 -15.20 3.89 -44.09
N SER A 377 -15.60 4.13 -45.35
CA SER A 377 -16.96 4.62 -45.66
C SER A 377 -18.04 3.60 -45.25
N GLN A 378 -17.79 2.31 -45.44
CA GLN A 378 -18.70 1.24 -45.03
C GLN A 378 -18.79 1.13 -43.51
N ASN A 379 -17.69 1.28 -42.78
CA ASN A 379 -17.69 1.29 -41.32
C ASN A 379 -18.42 2.50 -40.75
N LEU A 380 -18.22 3.70 -41.30
CA LEU A 380 -18.97 4.90 -40.91
C LEU A 380 -20.47 4.77 -41.17
N ARG A 381 -20.83 4.13 -42.29
CA ARG A 381 -22.24 3.85 -42.61
C ARG A 381 -22.87 2.89 -41.61
N ARG A 382 -22.17 1.80 -41.25
CA ARG A 382 -22.61 0.86 -40.20
C ARG A 382 -22.77 1.55 -38.84
N HIS A 383 -21.86 2.46 -38.48
CA HIS A 383 -21.96 3.20 -37.22
C HIS A 383 -23.17 4.15 -37.18
N ARG A 384 -23.53 4.80 -38.31
CA ARG A 384 -24.77 5.58 -38.38
C ARG A 384 -26.01 4.71 -38.27
N GLU A 385 -26.02 3.56 -38.93
CA GLU A 385 -27.14 2.61 -38.89
C GLU A 385 -27.32 2.01 -37.48
N SER A 386 -26.24 1.75 -36.74
CA SER A 386 -26.34 1.31 -35.34
C SER A 386 -26.83 2.41 -34.39
N GLN A 387 -26.43 3.66 -34.61
CA GLN A 387 -26.88 4.80 -33.79
C GLN A 387 -28.36 5.16 -34.02
N GLN A 388 -28.87 4.94 -35.24
CA GLN A 388 -30.29 5.17 -35.56
C GLN A 388 -31.22 4.04 -35.09
N GLY A 389 -30.67 2.90 -34.66
CA GLY A 389 -31.45 1.77 -34.13
C GLY A 389 -31.64 1.80 -32.61
N GLU A 390 -31.07 2.78 -31.92
CA GLU A 390 -31.13 2.96 -30.46
C GLU A 390 -32.00 4.16 -30.02
N GLU A 391 -32.62 4.87 -30.98
CA GLU A 391 -33.77 5.76 -30.76
C GLU A 391 -35.08 4.99 -31.00
#